data_AF-A0A946SPY1-F1
#
_entry.id   AF-A0A946SPY1-F1
#
_cell.length_a   1.000
_cell.length_b   1.000
_cell.length_c   1.000
_cell.angle_alpha   90.00
_cell.angle_beta   90.00
_cell.angle_gamma   90.00
#
_symmetry.space_group_name_H-M   'P 1'
#
loop_
_entity.id
_entity.type
_entity.pdbx_description
1 polymer ?
#
loop_
_entity_poly.entity_id
_entity_poly.type
_entity_poly.pdbx_seq_one_letter_code
_entity_poly.pdbx_strand_id
1 'polypeptide(L)'
;MANLLTTIRILLVIGTIVVWARDSHPQWWWLDLAMVVLLAWAIFMDALDGWVARRRKEDSESGALYDIAGDRVVELILWSFFAVRLDGRGVPFVPYWVPILVISRTVLTDFIRSVAFREGRTPFGAKTMMESGWAKQLVSSRWSRGLYGAMKAVAFCLLGTAFAVQRAPEPLRWPYLRIVTSTLVYATVLFCLVRAVPVLWDGRRYFTEHTPTES
;
A
#
# COMPACT_ATOMS: atom_id res chain seq x y z
N MET A 1 -6.76 -16.78 -13.57
CA MET A 1 -5.33 -16.82 -13.18
C MET A 1 -4.96 -15.68 -12.24
N ALA A 2 -5.35 -14.42 -12.52
CA ALA A 2 -5.09 -13.27 -11.66
C ALA A 2 -5.44 -13.50 -10.17
N ASN A 3 -6.63 -14.06 -9.87
CA ASN A 3 -7.04 -14.30 -8.48
C ASN A 3 -6.10 -15.23 -7.70
N LEU A 4 -5.53 -16.25 -8.36
CA LEU A 4 -4.63 -17.18 -7.68
C LEU A 4 -3.32 -16.49 -7.29
N LEU A 5 -2.77 -15.67 -8.17
CA LEU A 5 -1.55 -14.93 -7.92
C LEU A 5 -1.72 -13.93 -6.76
N THR A 6 -2.79 -13.12 -6.80
CA THR A 6 -3.11 -12.19 -5.72
C THR A 6 -3.25 -12.93 -4.38
N THR A 7 -3.93 -14.08 -4.35
CA THR A 7 -4.04 -14.93 -3.15
C THR A 7 -2.68 -15.42 -2.68
N ILE A 8 -1.86 -15.98 -3.58
CA ILE A 8 -0.51 -16.47 -3.25
C ILE A 8 0.32 -15.33 -2.64
N ARG A 9 0.27 -14.12 -3.22
CA ARG A 9 0.97 -12.95 -2.71
C ARG A 9 0.54 -12.59 -1.29
N ILE A 10 -0.77 -12.54 -1.02
CA ILE A 10 -1.29 -12.28 0.33
C ILE A 10 -0.77 -13.34 1.30
N LEU A 11 -0.83 -14.62 0.92
CA LEU A 11 -0.32 -15.73 1.74
C LEU A 11 1.18 -15.64 1.98
N LEU A 12 1.98 -15.24 0.98
CA LEU A 12 3.42 -15.03 1.11
C LEU A 12 3.75 -13.91 2.09
N VAL A 13 3.01 -12.80 2.03
CA VAL A 13 3.18 -11.68 2.97
C VAL A 13 2.77 -12.09 4.39
N ILE A 14 1.67 -12.83 4.54
CA ILE A 14 1.25 -13.37 5.84
C ILE A 14 2.31 -14.33 6.38
N GLY A 15 2.82 -15.25 5.55
CA GLY A 15 3.90 -16.17 5.92
C GLY A 15 5.17 -15.43 6.35
N THR A 16 5.56 -14.39 5.62
CA THR A 16 6.66 -13.49 5.97
C THR A 16 6.46 -12.87 7.36
N ILE A 17 5.24 -12.39 7.64
CA ILE A 17 4.90 -11.79 8.93
C ILE A 17 4.89 -12.81 10.06
N VAL A 18 4.37 -14.02 9.83
CA VAL A 18 4.40 -15.12 10.81
C VAL A 18 5.85 -15.46 11.17
N VAL A 19 6.71 -15.58 10.16
CA VAL A 19 8.14 -15.79 10.37
C VAL A 19 8.71 -14.62 11.17
N TRP A 20 8.54 -13.36 10.75
CA TRP A 20 9.05 -12.20 11.49
C TRP A 20 8.48 -12.05 12.91
N ALA A 21 7.25 -12.54 13.14
CA ALA A 21 6.59 -12.48 14.43
C ALA A 21 7.15 -13.44 15.48
N ARG A 22 7.94 -14.43 15.07
CA ARG A 22 8.62 -15.38 15.97
C ARG A 22 9.50 -14.69 17.00
N ASP A 23 9.72 -15.38 18.11
CA ASP A 23 10.67 -14.95 19.13
C ASP A 23 12.09 -14.87 18.55
N SER A 24 12.79 -13.81 18.96
CA SER A 24 14.05 -13.41 18.32
C SER A 24 15.20 -14.26 18.85
N HIS A 25 15.55 -15.31 18.12
CA HIS A 25 16.79 -16.05 18.36
C HIS A 25 17.94 -15.46 17.53
N PRO A 26 19.08 -15.07 18.15
CA PRO A 26 20.21 -14.46 17.45
C PRO A 26 20.77 -15.26 16.29
N GLN A 27 20.53 -16.58 16.25
CA GLN A 27 20.99 -17.48 15.19
C GLN A 27 20.11 -17.49 13.93
N TRP A 28 18.93 -16.85 13.96
CA TRP A 28 17.94 -16.87 12.88
C TRP A 28 17.82 -15.54 12.11
N TRP A 29 18.79 -14.64 12.24
CA TRP A 29 18.79 -13.34 11.56
C TRP A 29 18.77 -13.46 10.03
N TRP A 30 19.41 -14.48 9.47
CA TRP A 30 19.46 -14.73 8.03
C TRP A 30 18.07 -15.07 7.47
N LEU A 31 17.21 -15.71 8.28
CA LEU A 31 15.84 -16.02 7.90
C LEU A 31 15.02 -14.73 7.80
N ASP A 32 15.26 -13.74 8.67
CA ASP A 32 14.60 -12.43 8.56
C ASP A 32 14.97 -11.73 7.26
N LEU A 33 16.25 -11.78 6.86
CA LEU A 33 16.71 -11.23 5.58
C LEU A 33 16.14 -11.99 4.37
N ALA A 34 16.06 -13.33 4.46
CA ALA A 34 15.43 -14.14 3.41
C ALA A 34 13.95 -13.74 3.20
N MET A 35 13.23 -13.41 4.27
CA MET A 35 11.86 -12.89 4.17
C MET A 35 11.79 -11.50 3.54
N VAL A 36 12.80 -10.64 3.70
CA VAL A 36 12.87 -9.36 2.96
C VAL A 36 12.97 -9.62 1.46
N VAL A 37 13.81 -10.59 1.06
CA VAL A 37 13.95 -10.99 -0.35
C VAL A 37 12.63 -11.56 -0.87
N LEU A 38 11.96 -12.41 -0.08
CA LEU A 38 10.65 -12.95 -0.44
C LEU A 38 9.58 -11.88 -0.60
N LEU A 39 9.55 -10.88 0.30
CA LEU A 39 8.65 -9.74 0.21
C LEU A 39 8.93 -8.91 -1.04
N ALA A 40 10.20 -8.60 -1.32
CA ALA A 40 10.60 -7.88 -2.52
C ALA A 40 10.19 -8.64 -3.79
N TRP A 41 10.38 -9.96 -3.78
CA TRP A 41 9.96 -10.85 -4.86
C TRP A 41 8.43 -10.83 -5.06
N ALA A 42 7.66 -10.92 -3.98
CA ALA A 42 6.20 -10.90 -4.03
C ALA A 42 5.67 -9.58 -4.63
N ILE A 43 6.29 -8.45 -4.29
CA ILE A 43 5.95 -7.13 -4.86
C ILE A 43 6.37 -7.04 -6.33
N PHE A 44 7.52 -7.61 -6.69
CA PHE A 44 8.01 -7.60 -8.07
C PHE A 44 7.14 -8.46 -9.00
N MET A 45 6.73 -9.65 -8.56
CA MET A 45 5.85 -10.55 -9.31
C MET A 45 4.53 -9.89 -9.66
N ASP A 46 3.93 -9.16 -8.71
CA ASP A 46 2.73 -8.38 -8.97
C ASP A 46 2.90 -7.35 -10.10
N ALA A 47 3.98 -6.55 -10.01
CA ALA A 47 4.27 -5.53 -11.00
C ALA A 47 4.50 -6.14 -12.40
N LEU A 48 5.15 -7.30 -12.45
CA LEU A 48 5.42 -8.06 -13.66
C LEU A 48 4.13 -8.62 -14.27
N ASP A 49 3.29 -9.27 -13.46
CA ASP A 49 2.04 -9.88 -13.94
C ASP A 49 1.03 -8.83 -14.40
N GLY A 50 0.91 -7.72 -13.67
CA GLY A 50 0.13 -6.58 -14.14
C GLY A 50 0.66 -6.01 -15.46
N TRP A 51 1.98 -6.09 -15.73
CA TRP A 51 2.55 -5.68 -17.01
C TRP A 51 2.29 -6.69 -18.13
N VAL A 52 2.36 -7.99 -17.85
CA VAL A 52 2.07 -9.06 -18.82
C VAL A 52 0.58 -9.07 -19.20
N ALA A 53 -0.33 -8.97 -18.22
CA ALA A 53 -1.77 -8.95 -18.45
C ALA A 53 -2.19 -7.81 -19.39
N ARG A 54 -1.64 -6.60 -19.16
CA ARG A 54 -1.86 -5.43 -20.03
C ARG A 54 -1.39 -5.64 -21.48
N ARG A 55 -0.34 -6.43 -21.69
CA ARG A 55 0.15 -6.74 -23.05
C ARG A 55 -0.70 -7.81 -23.74
N ARG A 56 -1.30 -8.73 -22.98
CA ARG A 56 -2.12 -9.81 -23.51
C ARG A 56 -3.60 -9.45 -23.73
N LYS A 57 -4.06 -8.30 -23.22
CA LYS A 57 -5.48 -7.87 -23.27
C LYS A 57 -6.45 -8.87 -22.62
N GLU A 58 -5.95 -9.74 -21.75
CA GLU A 58 -6.72 -10.77 -21.03
C GLU A 58 -7.10 -10.26 -19.61
N ASP A 59 -7.57 -9.02 -19.51
CA ASP A 59 -7.93 -8.42 -18.21
C ASP A 59 -9.39 -8.75 -17.91
N SER A 60 -9.65 -9.60 -16.90
CA SER A 60 -11.00 -9.78 -16.37
C SER A 60 -11.29 -8.68 -15.33
N GLU A 61 -12.45 -8.04 -15.43
CA GLU A 61 -12.84 -6.95 -14.52
C GLU A 61 -12.84 -7.38 -13.04
N SER A 62 -13.31 -8.60 -12.78
CA SER A 62 -13.29 -9.22 -11.44
C SER A 62 -11.87 -9.48 -10.92
N GLY A 63 -10.93 -9.83 -11.81
CA GLY A 63 -9.54 -10.08 -11.45
C GLY A 63 -8.80 -8.80 -11.10
N ALA A 64 -9.02 -7.73 -11.88
CA ALA A 64 -8.48 -6.41 -11.60
C ALA A 64 -8.99 -5.85 -10.26
N LEU A 65 -10.27 -6.05 -9.93
CA LEU A 65 -10.83 -5.61 -8.65
C LEU A 65 -10.25 -6.41 -7.48
N TYR A 66 -10.08 -7.72 -7.64
CA TYR A 66 -9.48 -8.58 -6.63
C TYR A 66 -8.02 -8.21 -6.36
N ASP A 67 -7.26 -7.90 -7.40
CA ASP A 67 -5.86 -7.48 -7.25
C ASP A 67 -5.72 -6.14 -6.50
N ILE A 68 -6.59 -5.17 -6.80
CA ILE A 68 -6.67 -3.91 -6.04
C ILE A 68 -7.01 -4.17 -4.56
N ALA A 69 -7.92 -5.10 -4.28
CA ALA A 69 -8.26 -5.46 -2.90
C ALA A 69 -7.07 -6.12 -2.20
N GLY A 70 -6.36 -7.03 -2.88
CA GLY A 70 -5.16 -7.67 -2.37
C GLY A 70 -4.02 -6.70 -2.06
N ASP A 71 -3.80 -5.70 -2.92
CA ASP A 71 -2.84 -4.62 -2.69
C ASP A 71 -3.12 -3.87 -1.39
N ARG A 72 -4.39 -3.55 -1.15
CA ARG A 72 -4.81 -2.86 0.07
C ARG A 72 -4.58 -3.74 1.29
N VAL A 73 -4.94 -5.02 1.21
CA VAL A 73 -4.72 -5.97 2.30
C VAL A 73 -3.24 -6.03 2.67
N VAL A 74 -2.35 -6.21 1.69
CA VAL A 74 -0.89 -6.24 1.90
C VAL A 74 -0.39 -4.93 2.50
N GLU A 75 -0.82 -3.78 1.95
CA GLU A 75 -0.43 -2.45 2.45
C GLU A 75 -0.85 -2.25 3.91
N LEU A 76 -2.11 -2.53 4.25
CA LEU A 76 -2.63 -2.33 5.59
C LEU A 76 -1.97 -3.26 6.61
N ILE A 77 -1.76 -4.52 6.24
CA ILE A 77 -1.11 -5.52 7.09
C ILE A 77 0.34 -5.10 7.39
N LEU A 78 1.12 -4.70 6.38
CA LEU A 78 2.53 -4.32 6.56
C LEU A 78 2.67 -3.05 7.42
N TRP A 79 1.88 -2.00 7.15
CA TRP A 79 1.90 -0.79 7.98
C TRP A 79 1.55 -1.10 9.44
N SER A 80 0.54 -1.94 9.67
CA SER A 80 0.11 -2.34 11.01
C SER A 80 1.17 -3.18 11.71
N PHE A 81 1.79 -4.13 11.01
CA PHE A 81 2.85 -4.97 11.54
C PHE A 81 4.03 -4.13 12.02
N PHE A 82 4.54 -3.21 11.19
CA PHE A 82 5.67 -2.36 11.59
C PHE A 82 5.30 -1.31 12.64
N ALA A 83 4.02 -1.00 12.83
CA ALA A 83 3.60 -0.12 13.91
C ALA A 83 3.63 -0.80 15.29
N VAL A 84 3.36 -2.10 15.36
CA VAL A 84 3.41 -2.85 16.63
C VAL A 84 4.81 -3.36 16.96
N ARG A 85 5.74 -3.40 16.00
CA ARG A 85 7.12 -3.82 16.23
C ARG A 85 7.95 -2.66 16.76
N LEU A 86 8.61 -2.90 17.89
CA LEU A 86 9.49 -1.95 18.53
C LEU A 86 10.95 -2.22 18.14
N ASP A 87 11.71 -1.15 17.99
CA ASP A 87 13.14 -1.23 17.84
C ASP A 87 13.86 -1.43 19.20
N GLY A 88 15.18 -1.62 19.18
CA GLY A 88 15.99 -1.82 20.39
C GLY A 88 15.97 -0.64 21.37
N ARG A 89 15.36 0.50 21.01
CA ARG A 89 15.14 1.65 21.90
C ARG A 89 13.70 1.72 22.42
N GLY A 90 12.87 0.73 22.10
CA GLY A 90 11.44 0.71 22.43
C GLY A 90 10.59 1.61 21.52
N VAL A 91 11.10 2.08 20.38
CA VAL A 91 10.37 2.97 19.46
C VAL A 91 9.79 2.15 18.31
N PRO A 92 8.51 2.32 17.94
CA PRO A 92 7.91 1.53 16.88
C PRO A 92 8.56 1.79 15.52
N PHE A 93 8.64 0.78 14.65
CA PHE A 93 9.24 0.92 13.32
C PHE A 93 8.51 1.96 12.47
N VAL A 94 7.19 2.02 12.64
CA VAL A 94 6.29 2.99 12.04
C VAL A 94 5.43 3.61 13.16
N PRO A 95 5.24 4.93 13.21
CA PRO A 95 4.36 5.54 14.22
C PRO A 95 2.91 5.03 14.10
N TYR A 96 2.24 4.77 15.23
CA TYR A 96 0.87 4.23 15.25
C TYR A 96 -0.17 5.05 14.46
N TRP A 97 0.03 6.37 14.34
CA TRP A 97 -0.88 7.21 13.56
C TRP A 97 -0.85 6.89 12.07
N VAL A 98 0.25 6.31 11.54
CA VAL A 98 0.40 5.99 10.12
C VAL A 98 -0.60 4.93 9.66
N PRO A 99 -0.66 3.70 10.23
CA PRO A 99 -1.66 2.72 9.82
C PRO A 99 -3.09 3.23 10.04
N ILE A 100 -3.37 3.94 11.13
CA ILE A 100 -4.70 4.55 11.37
C ILE A 100 -5.09 5.44 10.19
N LEU A 101 -4.19 6.35 9.80
CA LEU A 101 -4.41 7.27 8.69
C LEU A 101 -4.58 6.53 7.36
N VAL A 102 -3.72 5.54 7.06
CA VAL A 102 -3.80 4.77 5.80
C VAL A 102 -5.10 3.95 5.73
N ILE A 103 -5.54 3.35 6.84
CA ILE A 103 -6.82 2.64 6.94
C ILE A 103 -7.97 3.63 6.68
N SER A 104 -8.05 4.72 7.45
CA SER A 104 -9.13 5.71 7.33
C SER A 104 -9.23 6.27 5.91
N ARG A 105 -8.07 6.61 5.31
CA ARG A 105 -8.00 7.11 3.94
C ARG A 105 -8.49 6.06 2.96
N THR A 106 -8.03 4.81 3.08
CA THR A 106 -8.41 3.73 2.15
C THR A 106 -9.91 3.49 2.19
N VAL A 107 -10.47 3.29 3.39
CA VAL A 107 -11.91 3.06 3.59
C VAL A 107 -12.74 4.22 3.04
N LEU A 108 -12.35 5.47 3.34
CA LEU A 108 -13.08 6.65 2.87
C LEU A 108 -13.02 6.80 1.35
N THR A 109 -11.85 6.60 0.73
CA THR A 109 -11.73 6.67 -0.73
C THR A 109 -12.50 5.55 -1.43
N ASP A 110 -12.62 4.39 -0.79
CA ASP A 110 -13.35 3.24 -1.34
C ASP A 110 -14.85 3.44 -1.24
N PHE A 111 -15.32 3.98 -0.13
CA PHE A 111 -16.71 4.37 0.05
C PHE A 111 -17.15 5.42 -0.99
N ILE A 112 -16.36 6.47 -1.19
CA ILE A 112 -16.67 7.50 -2.20
C ILE A 112 -16.72 6.89 -3.60
N ARG A 113 -15.79 6.00 -3.93
CA ARG A 113 -15.78 5.31 -5.23
C ARG A 113 -16.97 4.38 -5.41
N SER A 114 -17.42 3.69 -4.36
CA SER A 114 -18.57 2.80 -4.45
C SER A 114 -19.88 3.58 -4.61
N VAL A 115 -20.04 4.72 -3.94
CA VAL A 115 -21.16 5.65 -4.14
C VAL A 115 -21.18 6.17 -5.59
N ALA A 116 -20.05 6.69 -6.08
CA ALA A 116 -19.95 7.19 -7.45
C ALA A 116 -20.26 6.12 -8.51
N PHE A 117 -19.85 4.86 -8.27
CA PHE A 117 -20.16 3.74 -9.16
C PHE A 117 -21.66 3.42 -9.19
N ARG A 118 -22.36 3.51 -8.06
CA ARG A 118 -23.82 3.30 -7.98
C ARG A 118 -24.60 4.36 -8.76
N GLU A 119 -24.06 5.57 -8.92
CA GLU A 119 -24.63 6.64 -9.73
C GLU A 119 -24.24 6.59 -11.22
N GLY A 120 -23.59 5.50 -11.66
CA GLY A 120 -23.20 5.30 -13.06
C GLY A 120 -22.02 6.16 -13.53
N ARG A 121 -21.25 6.74 -12.61
CA ARG A 121 -20.00 7.45 -12.92
C ARG A 121 -18.80 6.50 -12.79
N THR A 122 -17.88 6.56 -13.74
CA THR A 122 -16.69 5.70 -13.74
C THR A 122 -15.49 6.44 -13.11
N PRO A 123 -14.55 5.73 -12.47
CA PRO A 123 -13.32 6.34 -11.94
C PRO A 123 -12.43 6.98 -13.03
N PHE A 124 -12.60 6.58 -14.29
CA PHE A 124 -11.82 7.05 -15.45
C PHE A 124 -12.71 7.15 -16.70
N GLY A 125 -12.44 8.11 -17.61
CA GLY A 125 -13.20 8.33 -18.86
C GLY A 125 -13.95 9.67 -18.99
N ALA A 126 -14.78 9.80 -20.03
CA ALA A 126 -15.55 11.02 -20.32
C ALA A 126 -16.65 11.33 -19.27
N LYS A 127 -17.06 10.33 -18.48
CA LYS A 127 -17.92 10.46 -17.29
C LYS A 127 -17.11 10.37 -15.99
N THR A 128 -15.98 11.08 -15.95
CA THR A 128 -15.12 11.08 -14.76
C THR A 128 -15.72 11.92 -13.63
N MET A 129 -15.51 11.43 -12.42
CA MET A 129 -15.77 12.15 -11.18
C MET A 129 -14.88 13.40 -10.99
N MET A 130 -13.75 13.48 -11.69
CA MET A 130 -12.73 14.51 -11.50
C MET A 130 -12.81 15.59 -12.58
N GLU A 131 -13.30 16.77 -12.21
CA GLU A 131 -13.43 17.92 -13.13
C GLU A 131 -12.22 18.85 -13.12
N SER A 132 -11.43 18.88 -12.05
CA SER A 132 -10.31 19.82 -11.92
C SER A 132 -8.99 19.27 -12.51
N GLY A 133 -8.31 20.07 -13.35
CA GLY A 133 -7.13 19.63 -14.12
C GLY A 133 -5.97 19.14 -13.26
N TRP A 134 -5.74 19.77 -12.10
CA TRP A 134 -4.75 19.35 -11.10
C TRP A 134 -5.11 18.03 -10.40
N ALA A 135 -6.40 17.77 -10.15
CA ALA A 135 -6.88 16.52 -9.57
C ALA A 135 -6.65 15.35 -10.54
N LYS A 136 -6.92 15.58 -11.83
CA LYS A 136 -6.70 14.62 -12.92
C LYS A 136 -5.21 14.31 -13.10
N GLN A 137 -4.33 15.31 -13.04
CA GLN A 137 -2.89 15.12 -13.22
C GLN A 137 -2.24 14.38 -12.02
N LEU A 138 -2.73 14.62 -10.81
CA LEU A 138 -2.21 14.00 -9.58
C LEU A 138 -2.76 12.59 -9.31
N VAL A 139 -4.05 12.34 -9.61
CA VAL A 139 -4.72 11.06 -9.33
C VAL A 139 -4.82 10.15 -10.55
N SER A 140 -5.00 10.72 -11.75
CA SER A 140 -5.19 9.95 -13.00
C SER A 140 -3.90 9.65 -13.75
N SER A 141 -2.80 10.35 -13.49
CA SER A 141 -1.53 10.05 -14.18
C SER A 141 -1.02 8.65 -13.78
N ARG A 142 -0.68 7.84 -14.79
CA ARG A 142 -0.10 6.51 -14.59
C ARG A 142 1.23 6.60 -13.84
N TRP A 143 1.93 7.72 -13.98
CA TRP A 143 3.20 7.99 -13.34
C TRP A 143 3.08 8.18 -11.82
N SER A 144 2.10 8.96 -11.32
CA SER A 144 1.91 9.13 -9.87
C SER A 144 1.50 7.82 -9.17
N ARG A 145 0.74 6.97 -9.88
CA ARG A 145 0.40 5.61 -9.44
C ARG A 145 1.62 4.73 -9.31
N GLY A 146 2.44 4.65 -10.36
CA GLY A 146 3.68 3.90 -10.36
C GLY A 146 4.66 4.39 -9.29
N LEU A 147 4.82 5.71 -9.15
CA LEU A 147 5.70 6.31 -8.15
C LEU A 147 5.27 5.95 -6.72
N TYR A 148 3.98 6.08 -6.38
CA TYR A 148 3.51 5.69 -5.05
C TYR A 148 3.70 4.19 -4.78
N GLY A 149 3.44 3.34 -5.78
CA GLY A 149 3.69 1.90 -5.69
C GLY A 149 5.16 1.61 -5.41
N ALA A 150 6.06 2.25 -6.16
CA ALA A 150 7.50 2.11 -5.97
C ALA A 150 7.97 2.64 -4.60
N MET A 151 7.50 3.81 -4.17
CA MET A 151 7.82 4.36 -2.84
C MET A 151 7.43 3.41 -1.73
N LYS A 152 6.21 2.83 -1.79
CA LYS A 152 5.75 1.83 -0.82
C LYS A 152 6.59 0.56 -0.87
N ALA A 153 6.87 0.05 -2.06
CA ALA A 153 7.69 -1.14 -2.24
C ALA A 153 9.05 -0.97 -1.56
N VAL A 154 9.72 0.16 -1.84
CA VAL A 154 11.02 0.48 -1.22
C VAL A 154 10.87 0.70 0.29
N ALA A 155 9.83 1.39 0.74
CA ALA A 155 9.57 1.61 2.17
C ALA A 155 9.38 0.29 2.92
N PHE A 156 8.59 -0.64 2.41
CA PHE A 156 8.37 -1.95 3.03
C PHE A 156 9.61 -2.83 3.01
N CYS A 157 10.37 -2.82 1.90
CA CYS A 157 11.64 -3.54 1.85
C CYS A 157 12.64 -2.98 2.88
N LEU A 158 12.78 -1.65 2.97
CA LEU A 158 13.67 -1.00 3.93
C LEU A 158 13.21 -1.18 5.39
N LEU A 159 11.90 -1.21 5.65
CA LEU A 159 11.34 -1.56 6.96
C LEU A 159 11.69 -3.00 7.33
N GLY A 160 11.52 -3.94 6.40
CA GLY A 160 11.93 -5.33 6.57
C GLY A 160 13.43 -5.48 6.81
N THR A 161 14.27 -4.77 6.04
CA THR A 161 15.72 -4.77 6.24
C THR A 161 16.09 -4.18 7.60
N ALA A 162 15.50 -3.05 8.00
CA ALA A 162 15.77 -2.45 9.30
C ALA A 162 15.38 -3.38 10.45
N PHE A 163 14.26 -4.10 10.29
CA PHE A 163 13.82 -5.12 11.23
C PHE A 163 14.77 -6.33 11.30
N ALA A 164 15.20 -6.85 10.16
CA ALA A 164 16.11 -7.99 10.08
C ALA A 164 17.52 -7.64 10.63
N VAL A 165 18.06 -6.48 10.24
CA VAL A 165 19.39 -6.00 10.65
C VAL A 165 19.46 -5.74 12.15
N GLN A 166 18.37 -5.26 12.76
CA GLN A 166 18.33 -5.10 14.21
C GLN A 166 18.54 -6.42 14.98
N ARG A 167 18.05 -7.53 14.43
CA ARG A 167 18.21 -8.87 14.99
C ARG A 167 19.54 -9.51 14.61
N ALA A 168 20.28 -8.91 13.68
CA ALA A 168 21.58 -9.39 13.24
C ALA A 168 22.72 -9.00 14.22
N PRO A 169 23.87 -9.68 14.14
CA PRO A 169 25.07 -9.33 14.90
C PRO A 169 25.55 -7.90 14.61
N GLU A 170 26.24 -7.28 15.58
CA GLU A 170 26.76 -5.90 15.51
C GLU A 170 27.41 -5.49 14.18
N PRO A 171 28.25 -6.32 13.50
CA PRO A 171 28.89 -5.90 12.26
C PRO A 171 27.92 -5.59 11.11
N LEU A 172 26.71 -6.16 11.14
CA LEU A 172 25.68 -5.91 10.12
C LEU A 172 24.79 -4.71 10.47
N ARG A 173 24.87 -4.17 11.70
CA ARG A 173 24.01 -3.09 12.16
C ARG A 173 24.43 -1.77 11.55
N TRP A 174 23.59 -1.24 10.67
CA TRP A 174 23.83 0.07 10.05
C TRP A 174 23.04 1.18 10.77
N PRO A 175 23.69 2.08 11.53
CA PRO A 175 22.99 3.07 12.37
C PRO A 175 22.12 4.06 11.58
N TYR A 176 22.51 4.37 10.33
CA TYR A 176 21.76 5.31 9.48
C TYR A 176 20.55 4.69 8.79
N LEU A 177 20.46 3.35 8.72
CA LEU A 177 19.36 2.65 8.06
C LEU A 177 18.01 3.08 8.65
N ARG A 178 17.94 3.26 9.97
CA ARG A 178 16.72 3.70 10.65
C ARG A 178 16.24 5.07 10.18
N ILE A 179 17.16 6.03 10.05
CA ILE A 179 16.86 7.40 9.64
C ILE A 179 16.38 7.42 8.19
N VAL A 180 17.06 6.68 7.31
CA VAL A 180 16.68 6.55 5.89
C VAL A 180 15.29 5.93 5.77
N THR A 181 15.04 4.81 6.46
CA THR A 181 13.74 4.14 6.46
C THR A 181 12.62 5.06 6.97
N SER A 182 12.82 5.72 8.11
CA SER A 182 11.81 6.64 8.66
C SER A 182 11.52 7.83 7.74
N THR A 183 12.55 8.41 7.12
CA THR A 183 12.38 9.50 6.15
C THR A 183 11.53 9.06 4.96
N LEU A 184 11.81 7.86 4.42
CA LEU A 184 11.03 7.32 3.31
C LEU A 184 9.59 6.97 3.71
N VAL A 185 9.37 6.45 4.93
CA VAL A 185 8.02 6.22 5.46
C VAL A 185 7.22 7.52 5.49
N TYR A 186 7.76 8.58 6.08
CA TYR A 186 7.08 9.88 6.12
C TYR A 186 6.83 10.45 4.73
N ALA A 187 7.81 10.36 3.82
CA ALA A 187 7.64 10.78 2.43
C ALA A 187 6.52 9.99 1.73
N THR A 188 6.45 8.67 1.94
CA THR A 188 5.44 7.80 1.35
C THR A 188 4.05 8.12 1.88
N VAL A 189 3.92 8.35 3.19
CA VAL A 189 2.65 8.71 3.83
C VAL A 189 2.19 10.11 3.40
N LEU A 190 3.10 11.07 3.32
CA LEU A 190 2.80 12.41 2.79
C LEU A 190 2.30 12.31 1.35
N PHE A 191 2.95 11.52 0.50
CA PHE A 191 2.50 11.32 -0.87
C PHE A 191 1.14 10.59 -0.93
N CYS A 192 0.88 9.64 -0.02
CA CYS A 192 -0.42 8.99 0.12
C CYS A 192 -1.54 9.99 0.41
N LEU A 193 -1.29 10.93 1.33
CA LEU A 193 -2.21 12.01 1.72
C LEU A 193 -2.47 12.98 0.57
N VAL A 194 -1.40 13.48 -0.04
CA VAL A 194 -1.48 14.39 -1.20
C VAL A 194 -2.34 13.79 -2.31
N ARG A 195 -2.25 12.47 -2.53
CA ARG A 195 -3.08 11.76 -3.52
C ARG A 195 -4.52 11.48 -3.06
N ALA A 196 -4.80 11.52 -1.77
CA ALA A 196 -6.15 11.36 -1.22
C ALA A 196 -7.00 12.63 -1.36
N VAL A 197 -6.36 13.81 -1.22
CA VAL A 197 -7.04 15.12 -1.23
C VAL A 197 -8.01 15.27 -2.41
N PRO A 198 -7.64 14.95 -3.66
CA PRO A 198 -8.54 15.21 -4.79
C PRO A 198 -9.76 14.29 -4.80
N VAL A 199 -9.61 13.04 -4.32
CA VAL A 199 -10.72 12.09 -4.21
C VAL A 199 -11.72 12.55 -3.15
N LEU A 200 -11.22 13.07 -2.02
CA LEU A 200 -12.08 13.60 -0.96
C LEU A 200 -12.74 14.91 -1.35
N TRP A 201 -12.01 15.79 -2.06
CA TRP A 201 -12.52 17.08 -2.51
C TRP A 201 -13.63 16.93 -3.53
N ASP A 202 -13.39 16.15 -4.59
CA ASP A 202 -14.40 15.89 -5.63
C ASP A 202 -15.56 15.03 -5.08
N GLY A 203 -15.27 14.18 -4.10
CA GLY A 203 -16.26 13.36 -3.39
C GLY A 203 -17.31 14.13 -2.60
N ARG A 204 -17.01 15.37 -2.18
CA ARG A 204 -17.97 16.19 -1.41
C ARG A 204 -19.26 16.48 -2.16
N ARG A 205 -19.22 16.52 -3.50
CA ARG A 205 -20.38 16.86 -4.33
C ARG A 205 -21.50 15.83 -4.25
N TYR A 206 -21.14 14.55 -4.12
CA TYR A 206 -22.11 13.45 -3.94
C TYR A 206 -22.86 13.53 -2.61
N PHE A 207 -22.29 14.17 -1.60
CA PHE A 207 -22.96 14.38 -0.32
C PHE A 207 -23.84 15.63 -0.30
N THR A 208 -23.59 16.60 -1.18
CA THR A 208 -24.36 17.85 -1.25
C THR A 208 -25.58 17.80 -2.18
N GLU A 209 -25.63 16.87 -3.14
CA GLU A 209 -26.75 16.74 -4.10
C GLU A 209 -27.94 15.91 -3.60
N HIS A 210 -27.93 15.41 -2.36
CA HIS A 210 -29.09 14.79 -1.71
C HIS A 210 -29.75 15.73 -0.70
N THR A 211 -30.31 16.84 -1.19
CA THR A 211 -31.52 17.40 -0.56
C THR A 211 -32.69 16.87 -1.37
N PRO A 212 -33.49 15.91 -0.86
CA PRO A 212 -34.74 15.56 -1.53
C PRO A 212 -35.62 16.81 -1.50
N THR A 213 -35.87 17.40 -2.67
CA THR A 213 -37.04 18.24 -2.86
C THR A 213 -38.25 17.34 -2.66
N GLU A 214 -38.94 17.54 -1.54
CA GLU A 214 -40.30 17.07 -1.33
C GLU A 214 -41.17 17.48 -2.52
N SER A 215 -41.83 16.51 -3.14
CA SER A 215 -43.12 16.68 -3.83
C SER A 215 -43.77 15.31 -4.04
#